data_AF-A0A397VDR6-F1
#
_entry.id   AF-A0A397VDR6-F1
#
_cell.length_a   1.000
_cell.length_b   1.000
_cell.length_c   1.000
_cell.angle_alpha   90.00
_cell.angle_beta   90.00
_cell.angle_gamma   90.00
#
_symmetry.space_group_name_H-M   'P 1'
#
loop_
_entity.id
_entity.type
_entity.pdbx_description
1 polymer ?
#
loop_
_entity_poly.entity_id
_entity_poly.type
_entity_poly.pdbx_seq_one_letter_code
_entity_poly.pdbx_strand_id
1 'polypeptide(L)'
;MPKRIWEKIGEIMDKNKNNKTMPSEFGRLPTNIYRYSNSFKDEEWTNWTCLYSLPLLVNYLKNPRLLNGWAAYVLACRICIKHTITQNELANISKSFQEFWKSYERDYTKKDISRLPAFKIVFHYLLHIQESIKDCGPCWAFWQYPIEHLYGMLQPMVCSRLYPYKNLVNSIIIMERFNHLKYLPKFHDQIFPKEEKKQYNDNQVFALDNNVEEL
;
A
#
# COMPACT_ATOMS: atom_id res chain seq x y z
N MET A 1 -8.10 6.37 -21.22
CA MET A 1 -7.03 5.68 -21.98
C MET A 1 -7.59 4.41 -22.60
N PRO A 2 -7.15 4.02 -23.81
CA PRO A 2 -7.56 2.76 -24.45
C PRO A 2 -7.15 1.52 -23.65
N LYS A 3 -7.97 0.45 -23.68
CA LYS A 3 -7.69 -0.82 -22.99
C LYS A 3 -6.32 -1.42 -23.34
N ARG A 4 -5.92 -1.34 -24.62
CA ARG A 4 -4.61 -1.80 -25.12
C ARG A 4 -3.40 -1.18 -24.42
N ILE A 5 -3.54 0.05 -23.91
CA ILE A 5 -2.45 0.71 -23.17
C ILE A 5 -2.31 0.06 -21.79
N TRP A 6 -3.42 -0.16 -21.09
CA TRP A 6 -3.42 -0.81 -19.78
C TRP A 6 -2.88 -2.24 -19.85
N GLU A 7 -3.25 -2.98 -20.89
CA GLU A 7 -2.71 -4.32 -21.16
C GLU A 7 -1.17 -4.30 -21.27
N LYS A 8 -0.60 -3.38 -22.07
CA LYS A 8 0.85 -3.19 -22.18
C LYS A 8 1.51 -2.82 -20.85
N ILE A 9 0.89 -1.94 -20.06
CA ILE A 9 1.40 -1.59 -18.73
C ILE A 9 1.43 -2.84 -17.84
N GLY A 10 0.37 -3.66 -17.88
CA GLY A 10 0.31 -4.93 -17.15
C GLY A 10 1.43 -5.90 -17.56
N GLU A 11 1.69 -6.05 -18.86
CA GLU A 11 2.79 -6.89 -19.37
C GLU A 11 4.17 -6.40 -18.91
N ILE A 12 4.39 -5.08 -18.85
CA ILE A 12 5.64 -4.51 -18.33
C ILE A 12 5.80 -4.85 -16.84
N MET A 13 4.73 -4.75 -16.05
CA MET A 13 4.76 -5.10 -14.62
C MET A 13 5.08 -6.58 -14.42
N ASP A 14 4.47 -7.48 -15.20
CA ASP A 14 4.77 -8.92 -15.13
C ASP A 14 6.23 -9.22 -15.52
N LYS A 15 6.76 -8.57 -16.56
CA LYS A 15 8.17 -8.74 -16.96
C LYS A 15 9.13 -8.30 -15.86
N ASN A 16 8.90 -7.14 -15.26
CA ASN A 16 9.74 -6.62 -14.18
C ASN A 16 9.71 -7.55 -12.95
N LYS A 17 8.53 -8.12 -12.65
CA LYS A 17 8.37 -9.10 -11.58
C LYS A 17 9.14 -10.40 -11.86
N ASN A 18 9.04 -10.93 -13.07
CA ASN A 18 9.70 -12.19 -13.44
C ASN A 18 11.23 -12.05 -13.52
N ASN A 19 11.71 -10.89 -13.97
CA ASN A 19 13.15 -10.63 -14.10
C ASN A 19 13.82 -10.21 -12.79
N LYS A 20 13.07 -10.12 -11.67
CA LYS A 20 13.56 -9.67 -10.36
C LYS A 20 14.40 -8.37 -10.42
N THR A 21 14.07 -7.47 -11.33
CA THR A 21 14.83 -6.23 -11.56
C THR A 21 14.62 -5.17 -10.46
N MET A 22 13.70 -5.43 -9.53
CA MET A 22 13.37 -4.52 -8.44
C MET A 22 14.05 -4.98 -7.14
N PRO A 23 14.77 -4.08 -6.44
CA PRO A 23 15.32 -4.37 -5.12
C PRO A 23 14.23 -4.76 -4.13
N SER A 24 14.53 -5.73 -3.26
CA SER A 24 13.63 -6.21 -2.21
C SER A 24 13.21 -5.13 -1.21
N GLU A 25 14.01 -4.05 -1.09
CA GLU A 25 13.73 -2.88 -0.26
C GLU A 25 12.43 -2.16 -0.66
N PHE A 26 12.00 -2.26 -1.92
CA PHE A 26 10.73 -1.69 -2.38
C PHE A 26 9.51 -2.54 -2.01
N GLY A 27 9.73 -3.62 -1.26
CA GLY A 27 8.68 -4.50 -0.77
C GLY A 27 8.18 -5.46 -1.85
N ARG A 28 6.87 -5.68 -1.86
CA ARG A 28 6.24 -6.68 -2.73
C ARG A 28 6.28 -6.23 -4.19
N LEU A 29 6.77 -7.12 -5.06
CA LEU A 29 6.84 -6.87 -6.51
C LEU A 29 5.46 -6.51 -7.10
N PRO A 30 5.39 -5.56 -8.04
CA PRO A 30 4.14 -5.09 -8.61
C PRO A 30 3.39 -6.23 -9.32
N THR A 31 2.14 -6.46 -8.94
CA THR A 31 1.23 -7.39 -9.61
C THR A 31 0.62 -6.73 -10.85
N ASN A 32 0.34 -7.47 -11.93
CA ASN A 32 -0.27 -6.91 -13.14
C ASN A 32 -1.59 -6.17 -12.85
N ILE A 33 -1.57 -4.84 -13.01
CA ILE A 33 -2.74 -3.98 -12.72
C ILE A 33 -3.92 -4.23 -13.66
N TYR A 34 -3.65 -4.57 -14.93
CA TYR A 34 -4.70 -4.80 -15.91
C TYR A 34 -5.51 -6.07 -15.59
N ARG A 35 -4.83 -7.13 -15.15
CA ARG A 35 -5.46 -8.43 -14.84
C ARG A 35 -6.04 -8.49 -13.42
N TYR A 36 -5.37 -7.88 -12.44
CA TYR A 36 -5.64 -8.16 -11.03
C TYR A 36 -6.01 -6.93 -10.20
N SER A 37 -6.26 -5.76 -10.79
CA SER A 37 -6.62 -4.54 -10.04
C SER A 37 -7.78 -4.73 -9.05
N ASN A 38 -8.77 -5.55 -9.38
CA ASN A 38 -9.91 -5.82 -8.49
C ASN A 38 -9.53 -6.64 -7.23
N SER A 39 -8.39 -7.32 -7.25
CA SER A 39 -7.88 -8.14 -6.14
C SER A 39 -6.72 -7.47 -5.41
N PHE A 40 -6.34 -6.25 -5.82
CA PHE A 40 -5.27 -5.52 -5.15
C PHE A 40 -5.68 -5.21 -3.71
N LYS A 41 -4.76 -5.49 -2.80
CA LYS A 41 -4.86 -5.01 -1.43
C LYS A 41 -4.41 -3.55 -1.34
N ASP A 42 -4.74 -2.91 -0.24
CA ASP A 42 -4.40 -1.51 0.01
C ASP A 42 -2.90 -1.21 -0.09
N GLU A 43 -2.05 -2.13 0.37
CA GLU A 43 -0.59 -2.02 0.22
C GLU A 43 -0.17 -2.01 -1.27
N GLU A 44 -0.79 -2.85 -2.11
CA GLU A 44 -0.52 -2.89 -3.54
C GLU A 44 -0.98 -1.62 -4.24
N TRP A 45 -2.14 -1.07 -3.85
CA TRP A 45 -2.60 0.23 -4.34
C TRP A 45 -1.70 1.38 -3.90
N THR A 46 -1.18 1.32 -2.67
CA THR A 46 -0.25 2.29 -2.12
C THR A 46 1.06 2.29 -2.91
N ASN A 47 1.65 1.11 -3.11
CA ASN A 47 2.88 0.95 -3.90
C ASN A 47 2.66 1.34 -5.36
N TRP A 48 1.55 0.93 -5.96
CA TRP A 48 1.21 1.33 -7.32
C TRP A 48 1.12 2.85 -7.43
N THR A 49 0.38 3.51 -6.54
CA THR A 49 0.21 4.97 -6.58
C THR A 49 1.54 5.69 -6.37
N CYS A 50 2.28 5.33 -5.32
CA CYS A 50 3.43 6.10 -4.86
C CYS A 50 4.74 5.80 -5.61
N LEU A 51 4.91 4.57 -6.11
CA LEU A 51 6.16 4.12 -6.72
C LEU A 51 6.02 3.90 -8.23
N TYR A 52 4.97 3.22 -8.68
CA TYR A 52 4.91 2.70 -10.05
C TYR A 52 4.10 3.57 -11.01
N SER A 53 3.09 4.30 -10.53
CA SER A 53 2.12 4.98 -11.40
C SER A 53 2.78 6.01 -12.31
N LEU A 54 3.61 6.92 -11.77
CA LEU A 54 4.28 7.95 -12.56
C LEU A 54 5.24 7.41 -13.63
N PRO A 55 6.24 6.58 -13.30
CA PRO A 55 7.18 6.08 -14.30
C PRO A 55 6.50 5.18 -15.35
N LEU A 56 5.44 4.46 -14.98
CA LEU A 56 4.69 3.68 -15.96
C LEU A 56 3.81 4.56 -16.84
N LEU A 57 3.19 5.62 -16.30
CA LEU A 57 2.23 6.43 -17.04
C LEU A 57 2.86 7.53 -17.89
N VAL A 58 4.07 8.01 -17.57
CA VAL A 58 4.73 9.13 -18.30
C VAL A 58 4.82 8.90 -19.80
N ASN A 59 5.08 7.65 -20.23
CA ASN A 59 5.23 7.29 -21.63
C ASN A 59 3.90 7.11 -22.38
N TYR A 60 2.77 7.01 -21.65
CA TYR A 60 1.46 6.75 -22.24
C TYR A 60 0.48 7.92 -22.11
N LEU A 61 0.65 8.77 -21.10
CA LEU A 61 -0.14 9.99 -20.91
C LEU A 61 0.45 11.14 -21.71
N LYS A 62 0.01 11.29 -22.95
CA LYS A 62 0.44 12.39 -23.85
C LYS A 62 0.03 13.78 -23.39
N ASN A 63 -0.95 13.92 -22.49
CA ASN A 63 -1.38 15.22 -21.99
C ASN A 63 -0.58 15.57 -20.72
N PRO A 64 0.37 16.53 -20.80
CA PRO A 64 1.20 16.89 -19.66
C PRO A 64 0.40 17.48 -18.50
N ARG A 65 -0.77 18.07 -18.75
CA ARG A 65 -1.62 18.60 -17.67
C ARG A 65 -2.19 17.50 -16.79
N LEU A 66 -2.68 16.42 -17.41
CA LEU A 66 -3.20 15.25 -16.71
C LEU A 66 -2.09 14.56 -15.91
N LEU A 67 -0.91 14.43 -16.50
CA LEU A 67 0.24 13.85 -15.82
C LEU A 67 0.67 14.71 -14.62
N ASN A 68 0.72 16.04 -14.78
CA ASN A 68 1.07 16.96 -13.69
C ASN A 68 0.03 16.92 -12.56
N GLY A 69 -1.26 16.89 -12.89
CA GLY A 69 -2.32 16.72 -11.89
C GLY A 69 -2.16 15.40 -11.13
N TRP A 70 -1.92 14.29 -11.82
CA TRP A 70 -1.64 13.01 -11.19
C TRP A 70 -0.35 13.03 -10.36
N ALA A 71 0.70 13.70 -10.82
CA ALA A 71 1.94 13.87 -10.07
C ALA A 71 1.74 14.65 -8.76
N ALA A 72 0.89 15.68 -8.77
CA ALA A 72 0.50 16.39 -7.55
C ALA A 72 -0.22 15.46 -6.56
N TYR A 73 -1.15 14.62 -7.05
CA TYR A 73 -1.81 13.62 -6.22
C TYR A 73 -0.81 12.62 -5.62
N VAL A 74 0.09 12.06 -6.43
CA VAL A 74 1.11 11.11 -5.98
C VAL A 74 2.05 11.75 -4.96
N LEU A 75 2.45 13.01 -5.16
CA LEU A 75 3.27 13.76 -4.20
C LEU A 75 2.55 13.89 -2.85
N ALA A 76 1.27 14.28 -2.86
CA ALA A 76 0.48 14.40 -1.64
C ALA A 76 0.38 13.05 -0.90
N CYS A 77 0.05 11.96 -1.61
CA CYS A 77 -0.01 10.62 -1.02
C CYS A 77 1.33 10.19 -0.39
N ARG A 78 2.46 10.44 -1.07
CA ARG A 78 3.79 10.09 -0.56
C ARG A 78 4.13 10.82 0.73
N ILE A 79 3.71 12.08 0.87
CA ILE A 79 3.91 12.84 2.11
C ILE A 79 2.98 12.28 3.21
N CYS A 80 1.73 11.97 2.88
CA CYS A 80 0.75 11.43 3.85
C CYS A 80 1.19 10.11 4.49
N ILE A 81 1.96 9.28 3.77
CA ILE A 81 2.45 7.98 4.27
C ILE A 81 3.63 8.13 5.25
N LYS A 82 4.27 9.30 5.32
CA LYS A 82 5.40 9.50 6.23
C LYS A 82 4.97 9.36 7.69
N HIS A 83 5.86 8.78 8.51
CA HIS A 83 5.64 8.67 9.96
C HIS A 83 5.61 10.04 10.65
N THR A 84 6.39 10.99 10.14
CA THR A 84 6.49 12.34 10.68
C THR A 84 6.28 13.33 9.56
N ILE A 85 5.38 14.30 9.77
CA ILE A 85 4.99 15.31 8.79
C ILE A 85 5.29 16.68 9.37
N THR A 86 6.09 17.49 8.67
CA THR A 86 6.38 18.87 9.06
C THR A 86 5.25 19.82 8.64
N GLN A 87 5.19 21.02 9.24
CA GLN A 87 4.18 22.03 8.86
C GLN A 87 4.30 22.48 7.39
N ASN A 88 5.52 22.55 6.86
CA ASN A 88 5.75 22.86 5.44
C ASN A 88 5.22 21.76 4.52
N GLU A 89 5.44 20.50 4.90
CA GLU A 89 4.91 19.35 4.17
C GLU A 89 3.39 19.28 4.23
N LEU A 90 2.80 19.63 5.37
CA LEU A 90 1.36 19.72 5.55
C LEU A 90 0.74 20.76 4.60
N ALA A 91 1.38 21.93 4.47
CA ALA A 91 0.98 22.94 3.48
C ALA A 91 1.12 22.42 2.04
N ASN A 92 2.18 21.64 1.76
CA ASN A 92 2.37 21.01 0.46
C ASN A 92 1.27 19.99 0.14
N ILE A 93 0.83 19.17 1.10
CA ILE A 93 -0.28 18.22 0.92
C ILE A 93 -1.53 18.96 0.43
N SER A 94 -1.92 20.02 1.14
CA SER A 94 -3.10 20.81 0.80
C SER A 94 -2.99 21.45 -0.58
N LYS A 95 -1.86 22.08 -0.87
CA LYS A 95 -1.60 22.67 -2.19
C LYS A 95 -1.67 21.63 -3.30
N SER A 96 -1.03 20.47 -3.11
CA SER A 96 -1.00 19.39 -4.08
C SER A 96 -2.37 18.76 -4.33
N PHE A 97 -3.20 18.55 -3.29
CA PHE A 97 -4.57 18.08 -3.48
C PHE A 97 -5.46 19.12 -4.17
N GLN A 98 -5.30 20.41 -3.88
CA GLN A 98 -5.99 21.47 -4.60
C GLN A 98 -5.59 21.54 -6.08
N GLU A 99 -4.31 21.39 -6.39
CA GLU A 99 -3.79 21.33 -7.76
C GLU A 99 -4.35 20.11 -8.52
N PHE A 100 -4.33 18.94 -7.88
CA PHE A 100 -4.96 17.74 -8.41
C PHE A 100 -6.45 17.95 -8.68
N TRP A 101 -7.20 18.50 -7.71
CA TRP A 101 -8.63 18.77 -7.84
C TRP A 101 -8.95 19.69 -9.02
N LYS A 102 -8.22 20.81 -9.16
CA LYS A 102 -8.36 21.75 -10.28
C LYS A 102 -8.05 21.09 -11.62
N SER A 103 -7.03 20.23 -11.67
CA SER A 103 -6.72 19.46 -12.88
C SER A 103 -7.80 18.44 -13.19
N TYR A 104 -8.34 17.77 -12.17
CA TYR A 104 -9.36 16.75 -12.29
C TYR A 104 -10.66 17.34 -12.84
N GLU A 105 -11.16 18.41 -12.22
CA GLU A 105 -12.34 19.14 -12.69
C GLU A 105 -12.18 19.58 -14.15
N ARG A 106 -11.09 20.27 -14.49
CA ARG A 106 -10.87 20.78 -15.84
C ARG A 106 -10.75 19.69 -16.89
N ASP A 107 -9.89 18.70 -16.67
CA ASP A 107 -9.42 17.82 -17.73
C ASP A 107 -10.26 16.52 -17.84
N TYR A 108 -10.82 16.02 -16.73
CA TYR A 108 -11.67 14.81 -16.75
C TYR A 108 -13.13 15.13 -17.08
N THR A 109 -13.71 16.13 -16.43
CA THR A 109 -15.13 16.47 -16.66
C THR A 109 -15.33 17.44 -17.81
N LYS A 110 -14.30 18.17 -18.26
CA LYS A 110 -14.40 19.14 -19.36
C LYS A 110 -15.57 20.14 -19.17
N LYS A 111 -16.01 20.36 -17.92
CA LYS A 111 -17.20 21.16 -17.56
C LYS A 111 -18.52 20.66 -18.17
N ASP A 112 -18.63 19.37 -18.41
CA ASP A 112 -19.82 18.72 -18.95
C ASP A 112 -20.69 18.14 -17.81
N ILE A 113 -21.94 18.58 -17.73
CA ILE A 113 -22.92 18.16 -16.70
C ILE A 113 -23.18 16.65 -16.77
N SER A 114 -23.11 16.04 -17.96
CA SER A 114 -23.31 14.59 -18.12
C SER A 114 -22.24 13.76 -17.39
N ARG A 115 -21.12 14.39 -17.03
CA ARG A 115 -19.98 13.76 -16.32
C ARG A 115 -20.00 14.01 -14.82
N LEU A 116 -21.04 14.64 -14.27
CA LEU A 116 -21.21 14.82 -12.82
C LEU A 116 -21.02 13.52 -12.00
N PRO A 117 -21.46 12.33 -12.45
CA PRO A 117 -21.20 11.08 -11.72
C PRO A 117 -19.71 10.75 -11.52
N ALA A 118 -18.79 11.40 -12.24
CA ALA A 118 -17.35 11.27 -12.01
C ALA A 118 -16.89 11.98 -10.72
N PHE A 119 -17.61 13.01 -10.24
CA PHE A 119 -17.34 13.69 -8.97
C PHE A 119 -17.79 12.87 -7.78
N LYS A 120 -17.05 11.78 -7.51
CA LYS A 120 -17.25 11.00 -6.31
C LYS A 120 -16.86 11.82 -5.08
N ILE A 121 -17.62 11.66 -4.00
CA ILE A 121 -17.36 12.31 -2.71
C ILE A 121 -15.95 12.05 -2.17
N VAL A 122 -15.36 10.89 -2.49
CA VAL A 122 -13.98 10.55 -2.09
C VAL A 122 -12.96 11.57 -2.57
N PHE A 123 -13.16 12.20 -3.74
CA PHE A 123 -12.26 13.23 -4.23
C PHE A 123 -12.40 14.55 -3.45
N HIS A 124 -13.58 14.83 -2.91
CA HIS A 124 -13.79 15.97 -2.02
C HIS A 124 -13.11 15.75 -0.68
N TYR A 125 -13.16 14.53 -0.13
CA TYR A 125 -12.48 14.19 1.13
C TYR A 125 -10.96 14.41 1.07
N LEU A 126 -10.33 14.33 -0.11
CA LEU A 126 -8.91 14.66 -0.27
C LEU A 126 -8.57 16.08 0.18
N LEU A 127 -9.50 17.03 0.03
CA LEU A 127 -9.31 18.43 0.42
C LEU A 127 -9.28 18.62 1.94
N HIS A 128 -9.81 17.66 2.70
CA HIS A 128 -9.89 17.69 4.17
C HIS A 128 -8.82 16.83 4.85
N ILE A 129 -7.93 16.18 4.08
CA ILE A 129 -6.85 15.36 4.64
C ILE A 129 -5.89 16.22 5.48
N GLN A 130 -5.64 17.47 5.08
CA GLN A 130 -4.75 18.36 5.84
C GLN A 130 -5.31 18.63 7.25
N GLU A 131 -6.58 18.98 7.34
CA GLU A 131 -7.31 19.21 8.59
C GLU A 131 -7.34 17.92 9.42
N SER A 132 -7.64 16.79 8.78
CA SER A 132 -7.65 15.49 9.45
C SER A 132 -6.28 15.15 10.07
N ILE A 133 -5.18 15.49 9.39
CA ILE A 133 -3.83 15.28 9.93
C ILE A 133 -3.53 16.23 11.09
N LYS A 134 -4.06 17.46 11.08
CA LYS A 134 -3.90 18.40 12.20
C LYS A 134 -4.63 17.92 13.45
N ASP A 135 -5.84 17.42 13.27
CA ASP A 135 -6.72 17.05 14.38
C ASP A 135 -6.38 15.67 14.95
N CYS A 136 -6.07 14.70 14.09
CA CYS A 136 -5.86 13.29 14.48
C CYS A 136 -4.39 12.86 14.49
N GLY A 137 -3.46 13.71 14.05
CA GLY A 137 -2.06 13.35 13.83
C GLY A 137 -1.80 12.73 12.44
N PRO A 138 -0.58 12.23 12.16
CA PRO A 138 -0.25 11.66 10.84
C PRO A 138 -1.15 10.50 10.42
N CYS A 139 -1.34 10.28 9.10
CA CYS A 139 -2.29 9.30 8.58
C CYS A 139 -2.13 7.88 9.15
N TRP A 140 -0.90 7.46 9.45
CA TRP A 140 -0.65 6.13 10.01
C TRP A 140 -1.29 5.91 11.39
N ALA A 141 -1.61 6.99 12.11
CA ALA A 141 -2.26 6.92 13.42
C ALA A 141 -3.75 6.59 13.32
N PHE A 142 -4.42 6.92 12.22
CA PHE A 142 -5.87 6.81 12.08
C PHE A 142 -6.36 6.06 10.82
N TRP A 143 -5.45 5.62 9.93
CA TRP A 143 -5.82 4.79 8.79
C TRP A 143 -6.36 3.41 9.21
N GLN A 144 -7.15 2.80 8.33
CA GLN A 144 -7.83 1.53 8.65
C GLN A 144 -6.97 0.28 8.45
N TYR A 145 -5.75 0.40 7.89
CA TYR A 145 -4.90 -0.75 7.55
C TYR A 145 -4.69 -1.74 8.71
N PRO A 146 -4.38 -1.31 9.95
CA PRO A 146 -4.18 -2.25 11.05
C PRO A 146 -5.47 -3.01 11.41
N ILE A 147 -6.62 -2.33 11.30
CA ILE A 147 -7.93 -2.91 11.61
C ILE A 147 -8.34 -3.91 10.52
N GLU A 148 -8.14 -3.57 9.25
CA GLU A 148 -8.42 -4.51 8.14
C GLU A 148 -7.51 -5.74 8.18
N HIS A 149 -6.24 -5.54 8.50
CA HIS A 149 -5.31 -6.65 8.71
C HIS A 149 -5.79 -7.57 9.83
N LEU A 150 -6.21 -6.99 10.96
CA LEU A 150 -6.78 -7.73 12.07
C LEU A 150 -8.04 -8.50 11.64
N TYR A 151 -8.96 -7.88 10.90
CA TYR A 151 -10.14 -8.59 10.39
C TYR A 151 -9.78 -9.74 9.44
N GLY A 152 -8.76 -9.57 8.61
CA GLY A 152 -8.23 -10.64 7.77
C GLY A 152 -7.68 -11.83 8.57
N MET A 153 -7.10 -11.58 9.75
CA MET A 153 -6.65 -12.63 10.67
C MET A 153 -7.81 -13.30 11.42
N LEU A 154 -8.84 -12.52 11.81
CA LEU A 154 -9.96 -13.00 12.60
C LEU A 154 -10.98 -13.79 11.76
N GLN A 155 -11.21 -13.42 10.51
CA GLN A 155 -12.24 -14.01 9.66
C GLN A 155 -12.08 -15.54 9.50
N PRO A 156 -10.87 -16.11 9.26
CA PRO A 156 -10.68 -17.56 9.21
C PRO A 156 -10.93 -18.28 10.54
N MET A 157 -10.84 -17.58 11.67
CA MET A 157 -11.03 -18.16 13.00
C MET A 157 -12.51 -18.39 13.35
N VAL A 158 -13.43 -17.78 12.59
CA VAL A 158 -14.88 -17.97 12.75
C VAL A 158 -15.32 -19.21 11.96
N CYS A 159 -15.09 -20.39 12.53
CA CYS A 159 -15.46 -21.65 11.89
C CYS A 159 -16.90 -22.09 12.22
N SER A 160 -17.47 -21.64 13.35
CA SER A 160 -18.83 -22.02 13.77
C SER A 160 -19.89 -21.08 13.20
N ARG A 161 -20.94 -21.64 12.59
CA ARG A 161 -22.12 -20.89 12.12
C ARG A 161 -23.19 -20.70 13.21
N LEU A 162 -23.26 -21.60 14.19
CA LEU A 162 -24.27 -21.56 15.27
C LEU A 162 -23.87 -20.63 16.42
N TYR A 163 -22.59 -20.66 16.83
CA TYR A 163 -22.08 -19.84 17.93
C TYR A 163 -20.78 -19.13 17.52
N PRO A 164 -20.84 -18.21 16.52
CA PRO A 164 -19.66 -17.59 15.92
C PRO A 164 -18.81 -16.84 16.96
N TYR A 165 -19.43 -16.06 17.84
CA TYR A 165 -18.71 -15.27 18.85
C TYR A 165 -17.98 -16.15 19.86
N LYS A 166 -18.63 -17.21 20.37
CA LYS A 166 -18.02 -18.12 21.35
C LYS A 166 -16.84 -18.87 20.72
N ASN A 167 -17.00 -19.30 19.46
CA ASN A 167 -15.93 -19.94 18.72
C ASN A 167 -14.75 -18.99 18.49
N LEU A 168 -15.01 -17.76 18.02
CA LEU A 168 -13.98 -16.75 17.79
C LEU A 168 -13.20 -16.44 19.08
N VAL A 169 -13.89 -16.20 20.20
CA VAL A 169 -13.26 -15.93 21.49
C VAL A 169 -12.36 -17.10 21.91
N ASN A 170 -12.84 -18.34 21.79
CA ASN A 170 -12.02 -19.52 22.10
C ASN A 170 -10.80 -19.64 21.18
N SER A 171 -10.95 -19.39 19.88
CA SER A 171 -9.84 -19.41 18.92
C SER A 171 -8.78 -18.35 19.27
N ILE A 172 -9.20 -17.13 19.61
CA ILE A 172 -8.31 -16.05 20.07
C ILE A 172 -7.60 -16.48 21.36
N ILE A 173 -8.32 -17.00 22.36
CA ILE A 173 -7.72 -17.45 23.62
C ILE A 173 -6.66 -18.54 23.37
N ILE A 174 -6.92 -19.50 22.49
CA ILE A 174 -5.96 -20.56 22.15
C ILE A 174 -4.72 -19.94 21.48
N MET A 175 -4.91 -19.04 20.52
CA MET A 175 -3.81 -18.35 19.84
C MET A 175 -2.94 -17.55 20.83
N GLU A 176 -3.55 -16.77 21.71
CA GLU A 176 -2.82 -15.98 22.71
C GLU A 176 -2.08 -16.86 23.73
N ARG A 177 -2.70 -17.97 24.16
CA ARG A 177 -2.01 -18.94 25.03
C ARG A 177 -0.79 -19.54 24.34
N PHE A 178 -0.89 -19.87 23.06
CA PHE A 178 0.23 -20.35 22.27
C PHE A 178 1.34 -19.29 22.15
N ASN A 179 0.97 -18.03 21.86
CA ASN A 179 1.91 -16.90 21.81
C ASN A 179 2.64 -16.68 23.14
N HIS A 180 2.01 -16.94 24.28
CA HIS A 180 2.66 -16.83 25.59
C HIS A 180 3.64 -17.96 25.90
N LEU A 181 3.56 -19.12 25.23
CA LEU A 181 4.48 -20.25 25.48
C LEU A 181 5.94 -19.87 25.21
N LYS A 182 6.19 -18.92 24.30
CA LYS A 182 7.56 -18.42 24.01
C LYS A 182 8.24 -17.76 25.22
N TYR A 183 7.47 -17.26 26.19
CA TYR A 183 8.01 -16.65 27.40
C TYR A 183 8.22 -17.66 28.53
N LEU A 184 7.87 -18.93 28.33
CA LEU A 184 8.07 -20.00 29.31
C LEU A 184 9.34 -20.79 28.94
N PRO A 185 10.45 -20.65 29.70
CA PRO A 185 11.74 -21.24 29.34
C PRO A 185 11.69 -22.76 29.16
N LYS A 186 10.83 -23.45 29.93
CA LYS A 186 10.67 -24.91 29.88
C LYS A 186 10.18 -25.42 28.51
N PHE A 187 9.35 -24.64 27.84
CA PHE A 187 8.71 -25.02 26.57
C PHE A 187 9.32 -24.31 25.37
N HIS A 188 10.02 -23.20 25.59
CA HIS A 188 10.66 -22.42 24.53
C HIS A 188 11.57 -23.30 23.67
N ASP A 189 12.53 -23.99 24.29
CA ASP A 189 13.55 -24.79 23.60
C ASP A 189 13.00 -26.09 22.97
N GLN A 190 11.79 -26.50 23.36
CA GLN A 190 11.14 -27.71 22.83
C GLN A 190 10.25 -27.41 21.62
N ILE A 191 9.66 -26.21 21.57
CA ILE A 191 8.64 -25.85 20.57
C ILE A 191 9.22 -24.91 19.51
N PHE A 192 10.11 -24.00 19.90
CA PHE A 192 10.69 -23.01 18.99
C PHE A 192 12.14 -23.39 18.66
N PRO A 193 12.51 -23.42 17.36
CA PRO A 193 13.88 -23.69 16.97
C PRO A 193 14.80 -22.62 17.55
N LYS A 194 16.03 -23.01 17.92
CA LYS A 194 17.05 -22.04 18.34
C LYS A 194 17.33 -21.09 17.18
N GLU A 195 17.10 -19.80 17.38
CA GLU A 195 17.46 -18.78 16.40
C GLU A 195 18.99 -18.74 16.27
N GLU A 196 19.53 -19.23 15.15
CA GLU A 196 20.93 -19.00 14.81
C GLU A 196 21.15 -17.50 14.63
N LYS A 197 22.09 -16.92 15.37
CA LYS A 197 22.50 -15.54 15.15
C LYS A 197 23.08 -15.43 13.74
N LYS A 198 22.36 -14.75 12.85
CA LYS A 198 22.87 -14.41 11.52
C LYS A 198 24.16 -13.60 11.68
N GLN A 199 25.29 -14.17 11.30
CA GLN A 199 26.55 -13.44 11.15
C GLN A 199 26.49 -12.65 9.86
N TYR A 200 26.40 -11.33 9.98
CA TYR A 200 26.52 -10.43 8.84
C TYR A 200 28.00 -10.06 8.70
N ASN A 201 28.58 -10.31 7.53
CA ASN A 201 29.90 -9.78 7.18
C ASN A 201 29.77 -8.26 6.93
N ASP A 202 30.71 -7.45 7.42
CA ASP A 202 30.68 -5.97 7.30
C ASP A 202 30.58 -5.45 5.85
N ASN A 203 30.86 -6.31 4.86
CA ASN A 203 30.81 -5.98 3.43
C ASN A 203 29.59 -6.55 2.68
N GLN A 204 28.59 -7.13 3.35
CA GLN A 204 27.42 -7.72 2.69
C GLN A 204 26.13 -6.94 3.01
N VAL A 205 25.65 -6.17 2.04
CA VAL A 205 24.29 -5.63 2.05
C VAL A 205 23.35 -6.69 1.44
N PHE A 206 22.65 -7.41 2.33
CA PHE A 206 21.50 -8.29 2.09
C PHE A 206 21.54 -9.22 0.86
N ALA A 207 22.05 -10.45 1.04
CA ALA A 207 21.69 -11.60 0.21
C ALA A 207 20.90 -12.62 1.06
N LEU A 208 19.84 -13.21 0.50
CA LEU A 208 19.15 -14.37 1.07
C LEU A 208 19.81 -15.65 0.54
N ASP A 209 19.86 -16.65 1.41
CA ASP A 209 20.60 -17.91 1.30
C ASP A 209 20.50 -18.63 -0.05
N ASN A 210 21.65 -19.23 -0.39
CA ASN A 210 21.88 -20.24 -1.43
C ASN A 210 21.84 -19.80 -2.90
N ASN A 211 22.64 -18.79 -3.26
CA ASN A 211 23.45 -18.84 -4.47
C ASN A 211 24.66 -17.91 -4.30
N VAL A 212 25.84 -18.52 -4.28
CA VAL A 212 27.10 -17.82 -4.49
C VAL A 212 27.12 -17.41 -5.95
N GLU A 213 26.81 -16.15 -6.25
CA GLU A 213 27.23 -15.54 -7.51
C GLU A 213 28.54 -14.80 -7.20
N GLU A 214 29.65 -15.41 -7.63
CA GLU A 214 30.94 -14.74 -7.72
C GLU A 214 30.85 -13.58 -8.74
N LEU A 215 31.60 -12.53 -8.42
CA LEU A 215 31.72 -11.22 -9.07
C LEU A 215 31.63 -11.20 -10.61
#